data_AF-V5SK02-F1
#
_entry.id   AF-V5SK02-F1
#
_cell.length_a   1.000
_cell.length_b   1.000
_cell.length_c   1.000
_cell.angle_alpha   90.00
_cell.angle_beta   90.00
_cell.angle_gamma   90.00
#
_symmetry.space_group_name_H-M   'P 1'
#
loop_
_entity.id
_entity.type
_entity.pdbx_description
1 polymer ?
#
loop_
_entity_poly.entity_id
_entity_poly.type
_entity_poly.pdbx_seq_one_letter_code
_entity_poly.pdbx_strand_id
1 'polypeptide(L)'
;MRPGIFHDPEKDVVLFAHPYLRRSLSRLNVLNNDLLTRLAALAESELSVTLRLRLDPDIVGYPDTRAALELEFWRGPKFTDDIGKIPAGVTEHKASDRLKEFEGIDRTQFWWKTEDEHKRTFEAEEIRDTPSLGVSNDYYGCRYMHSEFGTREETITHFDGAIRGYDTEAFVTRIDQSIDRAGKRADYTKLFRVDGGLTVELWKELVSDYFRGNTLVPEYFGSPPQRDETNRAQPRAAPVSETTGQLMIGYLDRTAITASDCTALISFDLVAQDDGPAQFRVFEALPPGIAEAFSSFSEYTNGAQIEYGDRLANLPVLVFGQANEATQEFSHWCACIPRVLSKERENLDLAAAAFMWPRERYWVMLSLCGDIVWLIDALGQLPTVVRTQEPPSVWVQDLKAKLASGAQSNGKIADIDDVRWPGFLKLRRTQSTASFRVPSGHPAFDFLNKKAAGPSGGDREPRTEG
;
A
#
# COMPACT_ATOMS: atom_id res chain seq x y z
N MET A 1 -13.59 -11.92 16.34
CA MET A 1 -12.91 -10.61 16.51
C MET A 1 -11.74 -10.53 15.55
N ARG A 2 -11.24 -9.33 15.20
CA ARG A 2 -10.09 -9.19 14.29
C ARG A 2 -8.77 -9.58 14.99
N PRO A 3 -7.73 -9.98 14.25
CA PRO A 3 -6.42 -10.31 14.84
C PRO A 3 -5.85 -9.16 15.67
N GLY A 4 -5.37 -9.47 16.88
CA GLY A 4 -4.81 -8.49 17.81
C GLY A 4 -5.81 -7.54 18.47
N ILE A 5 -7.10 -7.88 18.43
CA ILE A 5 -8.17 -7.15 19.10
C ILE A 5 -8.93 -8.13 19.99
N PHE A 6 -9.00 -7.84 21.29
CA PHE A 6 -9.51 -8.75 22.31
C PHE A 6 -10.65 -8.09 23.08
N HIS A 7 -11.79 -8.76 23.25
CA HIS A 7 -12.89 -8.28 24.09
C HIS A 7 -12.70 -8.79 25.51
N ASP A 8 -12.72 -7.88 26.47
CA ASP A 8 -12.88 -8.18 27.89
C ASP A 8 -14.39 -8.16 28.19
N PRO A 9 -15.03 -9.34 28.33
CA PRO A 9 -16.48 -9.42 28.50
C PRO A 9 -16.94 -8.94 29.88
N GLU A 10 -16.06 -8.91 30.89
CA GLU A 10 -16.42 -8.45 32.23
C GLU A 10 -16.56 -6.93 32.28
N LYS A 11 -15.69 -6.22 31.54
CA LYS A 11 -15.67 -4.75 31.51
C LYS A 11 -16.35 -4.17 30.28
N ASP A 12 -16.75 -5.02 29.34
CA ASP A 12 -17.31 -4.67 28.03
C ASP A 12 -16.45 -3.67 27.24
N VAL A 13 -15.14 -3.94 27.22
CA VAL A 13 -14.15 -3.13 26.51
C VAL A 13 -13.32 -3.98 25.56
N VAL A 14 -12.75 -3.31 24.57
CA VAL A 14 -11.86 -3.91 23.59
C VAL A 14 -10.43 -3.46 23.86
N LEU A 15 -9.53 -4.43 23.98
CA LEU A 15 -8.09 -4.27 24.15
C LEU A 15 -7.39 -4.52 22.82
N PHE A 16 -6.28 -3.82 22.59
CA PHE A 16 -5.52 -3.89 21.34
C PHE A 16 -4.13 -4.43 21.59
N ALA A 17 -3.57 -5.12 20.59
CA ALA A 17 -2.16 -5.45 20.56
C ALA A 17 -1.30 -4.18 20.40
N HIS A 18 -0.09 -4.21 20.98
CA HIS A 18 0.81 -3.06 21.10
C HIS A 18 1.03 -2.32 19.75
N PRO A 19 1.17 -0.98 19.74
CA PRO A 19 1.37 -0.16 18.53
C PRO A 19 2.54 -0.61 17.67
N TYR A 20 3.58 -1.16 18.30
CA TYR A 20 4.80 -1.60 17.64
C TYR A 20 4.65 -2.87 16.79
N LEU A 21 3.47 -3.50 16.81
CA LEU A 21 3.10 -4.55 15.85
C LEU A 21 2.55 -3.97 14.54
N ARG A 22 2.75 -2.67 14.28
CA ARG A 22 2.34 -1.96 13.06
C ARG A 22 3.57 -1.52 12.28
N ARG A 23 3.41 -1.31 10.98
CA ARG A 23 4.47 -0.75 10.12
C ARG A 23 4.97 0.58 10.68
N SER A 24 6.28 0.79 10.66
CA SER A 24 6.94 1.97 11.22
C SER A 24 6.58 2.29 12.68
N LEU A 25 6.09 1.29 13.43
CA LEU A 25 5.62 1.42 14.80
C LEU A 25 4.47 2.43 15.00
N SER A 26 3.79 2.81 13.91
CA SER A 26 2.82 3.90 13.89
C SER A 26 1.40 3.41 14.12
N ARG A 27 0.65 4.09 14.99
CA ARG A 27 -0.79 3.88 15.19
C ARG A 27 -1.64 4.25 13.97
N LEU A 28 -1.07 4.97 12.99
CA LEU A 28 -1.74 5.29 11.73
C LEU A 28 -1.82 4.08 10.78
N ASN A 29 -0.94 3.09 10.98
CA ASN A 29 -0.92 1.87 10.18
C ASN A 29 -1.76 0.76 10.83
N VAL A 30 -2.09 -0.29 10.07
CA VAL A 30 -2.82 -1.41 10.65
C VAL A 30 -1.87 -2.38 11.35
N LEU A 31 -2.44 -3.15 12.27
CA LEU A 31 -1.74 -4.23 12.94
C LEU A 31 -1.21 -5.27 11.94
N ASN A 32 -0.12 -5.94 12.31
CA ASN A 32 0.41 -7.06 11.56
C ASN A 32 -0.56 -8.25 11.61
N ASN A 33 -1.55 -8.23 10.73
CA ASN A 33 -2.65 -9.19 10.71
C ASN A 33 -2.15 -10.61 10.49
N ASP A 34 -1.14 -10.83 9.64
CA ASP A 34 -0.62 -12.17 9.34
C ASP A 34 0.00 -12.79 10.60
N LEU A 35 0.92 -12.06 11.23
CA LEU A 35 1.53 -12.48 12.51
C LEU A 35 0.45 -12.74 13.56
N LEU A 36 -0.47 -11.81 13.76
CA LEU A 36 -1.48 -11.90 14.81
C LEU A 36 -2.49 -13.03 14.56
N THR A 37 -2.83 -13.28 13.30
CA THR A 37 -3.68 -14.41 12.90
C THR A 37 -2.95 -15.71 13.18
N ARG A 38 -1.66 -15.82 12.82
CA ARG A 38 -0.88 -17.03 13.07
C ARG A 38 -0.65 -17.28 14.56
N LEU A 39 -0.38 -16.23 15.35
CA LEU A 39 -0.28 -16.34 16.80
C LEU A 39 -1.61 -16.76 17.43
N ALA A 40 -2.74 -16.24 16.96
CA ALA A 40 -4.06 -16.66 17.44
C ALA A 40 -4.34 -18.14 17.10
N ALA A 41 -4.09 -18.54 15.85
CA ALA A 41 -4.23 -19.95 15.43
C ALA A 41 -3.31 -20.88 16.21
N LEU A 42 -2.09 -20.44 16.54
CA LEU A 42 -1.16 -21.17 17.39
C LEU A 42 -1.70 -21.36 18.81
N ALA A 43 -2.30 -20.32 19.40
CA ALA A 43 -2.91 -20.39 20.73
C ALA A 43 -4.11 -21.35 20.80
N GLU A 44 -4.78 -21.59 19.67
CA GLU A 44 -5.90 -22.53 19.53
C GLU A 44 -5.46 -23.94 19.08
N SER A 45 -4.17 -24.13 18.78
CA SER A 45 -3.64 -25.40 18.28
C SER A 45 -3.44 -26.44 19.38
N GLU A 46 -3.36 -27.72 18.98
CA GLU A 46 -3.02 -28.84 19.88
C GLU A 46 -1.53 -28.85 20.30
N LEU A 47 -0.72 -27.89 19.83
CA LEU A 47 0.68 -27.77 20.25
C LEU A 47 0.75 -27.32 21.70
N SER A 48 1.62 -27.95 22.48
CA SER A 48 1.89 -27.55 23.88
C SER A 48 2.75 -26.28 23.90
N VAL A 49 2.11 -25.14 23.64
CA VAL A 49 2.75 -23.82 23.60
C VAL A 49 2.05 -22.83 24.54
N THR A 50 2.83 -21.94 25.14
CA THR A 50 2.34 -20.80 25.93
C THR A 50 2.64 -19.52 25.16
N LEU A 51 1.58 -18.85 24.71
CA LEU A 51 1.67 -17.55 24.05
C LEU A 51 1.44 -16.41 25.05
N ARG A 52 2.28 -15.39 25.00
CA ARG A 52 2.06 -14.08 25.63
C ARG A 52 2.16 -12.99 24.59
N LEU A 53 1.20 -12.07 24.58
CA LEU A 53 1.17 -10.92 23.68
C LEU A 53 1.06 -9.63 24.50
N ARG A 54 1.85 -8.62 24.15
CA ARG A 54 1.80 -7.29 24.78
C ARG A 54 0.61 -6.51 24.23
N LEU A 55 -0.18 -5.95 25.15
CA LEU A 55 -1.29 -5.07 24.84
C LEU A 55 -0.83 -3.61 24.76
N ASP A 56 -1.56 -2.78 24.02
CA ASP A 56 -1.39 -1.33 24.00
C ASP A 56 -1.77 -0.77 25.38
N PRO A 57 -0.85 -0.10 26.09
CA PRO A 57 -1.16 0.48 27.39
C PRO A 57 -2.06 1.73 27.31
N ASP A 58 -2.14 2.36 26.13
CA ASP A 58 -2.78 3.67 25.97
C ASP A 58 -4.12 3.61 25.22
N ILE A 59 -4.50 2.43 24.69
CA ILE A 59 -5.73 2.28 23.89
C ILE A 59 -6.65 1.23 24.49
N VAL A 60 -7.87 1.67 24.77
CA VAL A 60 -9.05 0.86 25.03
C VAL A 60 -10.17 1.33 24.11
N GLY A 61 -10.99 0.41 23.60
CA GLY A 61 -12.07 0.72 22.67
C GLY A 61 -13.40 0.12 23.11
N TYR A 62 -14.45 0.45 22.35
CA TYR A 62 -15.78 -0.17 22.49
C TYR A 62 -16.02 -1.19 21.37
N PRO A 63 -16.83 -2.25 21.60
CA PRO A 63 -17.09 -3.33 20.63
C PRO A 63 -17.54 -2.87 19.24
N ASP A 64 -18.16 -1.69 19.11
CA ASP A 64 -18.69 -1.15 17.85
C ASP A 64 -17.65 -0.42 16.97
N THR A 65 -16.38 -0.38 17.39
CA THR A 65 -15.33 0.33 16.63
C THR A 65 -14.90 -0.48 15.41
N ARG A 66 -15.15 0.03 14.19
CA ARG A 66 -14.76 -0.61 12.93
C ARG A 66 -13.33 -0.24 12.53
N ALA A 67 -12.59 -1.21 12.00
CA ALA A 67 -11.17 -1.04 11.64
C ALA A 67 -10.89 -0.95 10.13
N ALA A 68 -9.78 -0.30 9.79
CA ALA A 68 -9.21 -0.19 8.44
C ALA A 68 -8.61 -1.53 7.96
N LEU A 69 -8.38 -1.65 6.65
CA LEU A 69 -7.75 -2.80 5.99
C LEU A 69 -6.52 -2.29 5.24
N GLU A 70 -5.33 -2.83 5.53
CA GLU A 70 -4.11 -2.61 4.74
C GLU A 70 -3.94 -3.84 3.86
N LEU A 71 -4.00 -3.64 2.54
CA LEU A 71 -3.83 -4.72 1.56
C LEU A 71 -2.36 -4.81 1.16
N GLU A 72 -1.60 -5.61 1.91
CA GLU A 72 -0.24 -5.99 1.55
C GLU A 72 -0.22 -7.50 1.25
N PHE A 73 0.51 -7.90 0.22
CA PHE A 73 0.66 -9.31 -0.13
C PHE A 73 2.04 -9.79 0.31
N TRP A 74 2.06 -10.95 0.96
CA TRP A 74 3.31 -11.65 1.22
C TRP A 74 3.23 -13.13 0.86
N ARG A 75 4.32 -13.62 0.28
CA ARG A 75 4.51 -15.01 -0.15
C ARG A 75 5.96 -15.38 0.10
N GLY A 76 6.18 -16.41 0.92
CA GLY A 76 7.48 -17.03 1.16
C GLY A 76 7.56 -18.40 0.49
N PRO A 77 8.68 -18.78 -0.13
CA PRO A 77 8.95 -20.14 -0.57
C PRO A 77 9.36 -21.04 0.61
N LYS A 78 9.46 -22.36 0.37
CA LYS A 78 9.88 -23.33 1.38
C LYS A 78 11.35 -23.14 1.75
N PHE A 79 11.64 -23.24 3.03
CA PHE A 79 12.97 -23.01 3.61
C PHE A 79 13.69 -24.34 3.94
N THR A 80 14.99 -24.30 4.26
CA THR A 80 15.76 -25.50 4.69
C THR A 80 15.71 -25.75 6.20
N ASP A 81 15.24 -26.91 6.65
CA ASP A 81 14.88 -27.16 8.07
C ASP A 81 16.02 -27.65 8.97
N ASP A 82 17.22 -27.86 8.43
CA ASP A 82 18.33 -28.42 9.19
C ASP A 82 19.10 -27.35 9.99
N ILE A 83 18.46 -26.86 11.06
CA ILE A 83 19.05 -25.87 11.98
C ILE A 83 20.35 -26.40 12.59
N GLY A 84 20.43 -27.71 12.87
CA GLY A 84 21.59 -28.35 13.48
C GLY A 84 22.90 -28.12 12.73
N LYS A 85 22.86 -27.97 11.40
CA LYS A 85 24.05 -27.80 10.55
C LYS A 85 24.46 -26.36 10.26
N ILE A 86 23.70 -25.36 10.72
CA ILE A 86 24.04 -23.95 10.46
C ILE A 86 25.32 -23.59 11.23
N PRO A 87 26.35 -22.94 10.64
CA PRO A 87 27.52 -22.52 11.40
C PRO A 87 27.18 -21.41 12.41
N ALA A 88 27.88 -21.36 13.54
CA ALA A 88 27.78 -20.24 14.47
C ALA A 88 28.46 -18.99 13.87
N GLY A 89 27.97 -17.80 14.23
CA GLY A 89 28.51 -16.53 13.76
C GLY A 89 27.43 -15.55 13.31
N VAL A 90 27.87 -14.33 13.00
CA VAL A 90 27.02 -13.25 12.49
C VAL A 90 27.05 -13.26 10.97
N THR A 91 25.87 -13.18 10.36
CA THR A 91 25.68 -12.92 8.93
C THR A 91 24.92 -11.61 8.78
N GLU A 92 25.27 -10.81 7.79
CA GLU A 92 24.61 -9.54 7.50
C GLU A 92 24.13 -9.53 6.05
N HIS A 93 22.88 -9.16 5.84
CA HIS A 93 22.29 -8.96 4.53
C HIS A 93 21.95 -7.49 4.35
N LYS A 94 22.40 -6.90 3.24
CA LYS A 94 22.24 -5.47 2.95
C LYS A 94 20.97 -5.24 2.13
N ALA A 95 20.20 -4.23 2.50
CA ALA A 95 19.00 -3.85 1.78
C ALA A 95 19.32 -3.23 0.41
N SER A 96 18.43 -3.45 -0.56
CA SER A 96 18.38 -2.68 -1.80
C SER A 96 17.86 -1.27 -1.55
N ASP A 97 18.11 -0.35 -2.49
CA ASP A 97 17.62 1.03 -2.38
C ASP A 97 16.09 1.09 -2.24
N ARG A 98 15.37 0.20 -2.94
CA ARG A 98 13.92 0.06 -2.80
C ARG A 98 13.51 -0.29 -1.37
N LEU A 99 14.15 -1.29 -0.77
CA LEU A 99 13.79 -1.71 0.59
C LEU A 99 14.08 -0.61 1.61
N LYS A 100 15.16 0.16 1.41
CA LYS A 100 15.46 1.36 2.21
C LYS A 100 14.38 2.43 2.05
N GLU A 101 13.99 2.74 0.82
CA GLU A 101 13.02 3.79 0.51
C GLU A 101 11.63 3.47 1.08
N PHE A 102 11.13 2.25 0.86
CA PHE A 102 9.76 1.90 1.24
C PHE A 102 9.65 1.40 2.68
N GLU A 103 10.62 0.65 3.18
CA GLU A 103 10.56 0.09 4.54
C GLU A 103 11.47 0.79 5.53
N GLY A 104 12.40 1.65 5.11
CA GLY A 104 13.37 2.30 5.99
C GLY A 104 14.36 1.32 6.61
N ILE A 105 14.61 0.18 5.97
CA ILE A 105 15.52 -0.87 6.43
C ILE A 105 16.81 -0.76 5.64
N ASP A 106 17.94 -0.62 6.32
CA ASP A 106 19.26 -0.57 5.67
C ASP A 106 19.92 -1.96 5.57
N ARG A 107 19.76 -2.80 6.60
CA ARG A 107 20.31 -4.17 6.66
C ARG A 107 19.62 -4.99 7.73
N THR A 108 19.81 -6.31 7.67
CA THR A 108 19.40 -7.23 8.74
C THR A 108 20.60 -8.08 9.15
N GLN A 109 20.84 -8.17 10.45
CA GLN A 109 21.89 -8.99 11.04
C GLN A 109 21.27 -10.25 11.66
N PHE A 110 21.85 -11.40 11.36
CA PHE A 110 21.45 -12.71 11.87
C PHE A 110 22.60 -13.32 12.64
N TRP A 111 22.33 -13.89 13.81
CA TRP A 111 23.37 -14.45 14.66
C TRP A 111 22.96 -15.80 15.21
N TRP A 112 23.75 -16.81 14.88
CA TRP A 112 23.69 -18.11 15.54
C TRP A 112 24.79 -18.23 16.58
N LYS A 113 24.42 -18.68 17.77
CA LYS A 113 25.35 -19.07 18.82
C LYS A 113 24.97 -20.44 19.38
N THR A 114 25.98 -21.16 19.82
CA THR A 114 25.83 -22.43 20.53
C THR A 114 26.05 -22.12 22.00
N GLU A 115 25.03 -22.27 22.84
CA GLU A 115 25.18 -22.04 24.28
C GLU A 115 25.73 -23.29 24.97
N ASP A 116 25.27 -24.46 24.55
CA ASP A 116 25.78 -25.78 24.95
C ASP A 116 25.51 -26.85 23.86
N GLU A 117 25.83 -28.12 24.12
CA GLU A 117 25.60 -29.23 23.16
C GLU A 117 24.11 -29.47 22.83
N HIS A 118 23.20 -28.96 23.66
CA HIS A 118 21.77 -29.23 23.59
C HIS A 118 20.92 -28.02 23.18
N LYS A 119 21.51 -26.81 23.19
CA LYS A 119 20.80 -25.57 22.91
C LYS A 119 21.58 -24.68 21.95
N ARG A 120 20.89 -24.30 20.87
CA ARG A 120 21.34 -23.27 19.94
C ARG A 120 20.43 -22.05 20.05
N THR A 121 21.01 -20.87 19.90
CA THR A 121 20.25 -19.63 19.95
C THR A 121 20.41 -18.88 18.65
N PHE A 122 19.28 -18.37 18.16
CA PHE A 122 19.20 -17.47 17.03
C PHE A 122 18.77 -16.09 17.49
N GLU A 123 19.41 -15.06 16.95
CA GLU A 123 18.98 -13.68 17.09
C GLU A 123 18.95 -13.04 15.70
N ALA A 124 17.95 -12.19 15.46
CA ALA A 124 17.91 -11.36 14.25
C ALA A 124 17.53 -9.93 14.62
N GLU A 125 18.18 -8.95 14.00
CA GLU A 125 17.90 -7.53 14.21
C GLU A 125 17.90 -6.78 12.89
N GLU A 126 16.83 -6.01 12.67
CA GLU A 126 16.78 -5.02 11.59
C GLU A 126 17.51 -3.75 11.99
N ILE A 127 18.34 -3.24 11.09
CA ILE A 127 18.96 -1.93 11.22
C ILE A 127 18.26 -0.97 10.28
N ARG A 128 17.79 0.13 10.87
CA ARG A 128 17.05 1.17 10.16
C ARG A 128 17.96 2.06 9.31
N ASP A 129 17.43 2.56 8.21
CA ASP A 129 18.02 3.67 7.44
C ASP A 129 17.43 5.01 7.92
N THR A 130 16.14 5.01 8.26
CA THR A 130 15.37 6.18 8.66
C THR A 130 14.69 5.99 10.02
N PRO A 131 14.42 7.08 10.76
CA PRO A 131 13.68 7.02 12.03
C PRO A 131 12.33 6.29 11.89
N SER A 132 11.87 5.69 12.98
CA SER A 132 10.51 5.15 13.09
C SER A 132 9.52 6.29 13.35
N LEU A 133 9.12 6.97 12.27
CA LEU A 133 8.25 8.17 12.29
C LEU A 133 6.89 7.96 12.99
N GLY A 134 6.49 6.72 13.25
CA GLY A 134 5.34 6.39 14.09
C GLY A 134 5.50 6.72 15.58
N VAL A 135 6.73 6.97 16.03
CA VAL A 135 7.09 7.29 17.42
C VAL A 135 7.59 8.73 17.51
N SER A 136 8.70 9.06 16.83
CA SER A 136 9.25 10.41 16.72
C SER A 136 10.25 10.50 15.55
N ASN A 137 10.75 11.70 15.25
CA ASN A 137 11.77 11.93 14.21
C ASN A 137 13.18 11.51 14.66
N ASP A 138 13.33 11.07 15.91
CA ASP A 138 14.61 10.93 16.59
C ASP A 138 14.80 9.51 17.13
N TYR A 139 13.80 8.64 16.92
CA TYR A 139 13.72 7.29 17.45
C TYR A 139 13.86 6.26 16.35
N TYR A 140 14.76 5.30 16.54
CA TYR A 140 15.05 4.20 15.63
C TYR A 140 14.62 2.89 16.28
N GLY A 141 13.42 2.43 15.90
CA GLY A 141 12.88 1.16 16.35
C GLY A 141 13.35 0.02 15.46
N CYS A 142 14.30 -0.74 15.95
CA CYS A 142 14.86 -1.92 15.29
C CYS A 142 14.05 -3.15 15.71
N ARG A 143 13.38 -3.84 14.78
CA ARG A 143 12.75 -5.13 15.10
C ARG A 143 13.84 -6.12 15.46
N TYR A 144 13.65 -6.81 16.56
CA TYR A 144 14.57 -7.77 17.12
C TYR A 144 13.81 -9.04 17.49
N MET A 145 14.42 -10.19 17.25
CA MET A 145 13.86 -11.45 17.68
C MET A 145 14.94 -12.33 18.30
N HIS A 146 14.48 -13.27 19.11
CA HIS A 146 15.31 -14.24 19.78
C HIS A 146 14.61 -15.59 19.76
N SER A 147 15.35 -16.67 19.47
CA SER A 147 14.84 -18.03 19.49
C SER A 147 15.84 -19.00 20.09
N GLU A 148 15.35 -20.00 20.81
CA GLU A 148 16.14 -21.13 21.29
C GLU A 148 15.68 -22.41 20.60
N PHE A 149 16.64 -23.15 20.06
CA PHE A 149 16.44 -24.45 19.42
C PHE A 149 17.04 -25.54 20.31
N GLY A 150 16.21 -26.48 20.74
CA GLY A 150 16.63 -27.69 21.44
C GLY A 150 17.10 -28.73 20.44
N THR A 151 18.37 -29.13 20.50
CA THR A 151 18.93 -30.10 19.54
C THR A 151 18.47 -31.53 19.79
N ARG A 152 17.96 -31.84 21.00
CA ARG A 152 17.41 -33.16 21.33
C ARG A 152 15.98 -33.31 20.85
N GLU A 153 15.17 -32.26 21.05
CA GLU A 153 13.77 -32.23 20.69
C GLU A 153 13.55 -31.82 19.22
N GLU A 154 14.59 -31.29 18.57
CA GLU A 154 14.56 -30.72 17.20
C GLU A 154 13.45 -29.70 17.01
N THR A 155 13.15 -28.93 18.06
CA THR A 155 12.10 -27.90 18.08
C THR A 155 12.63 -26.60 18.62
N ILE A 156 11.93 -25.52 18.27
CA ILE A 156 12.14 -24.20 18.86
C ILE A 156 11.41 -24.19 20.20
N THR A 157 12.14 -24.12 21.30
CA THR A 157 11.59 -24.21 22.66
C THR A 157 11.20 -22.84 23.21
N HIS A 158 11.76 -21.78 22.65
CA HIS A 158 11.52 -20.40 23.03
C HIS A 158 11.62 -19.50 21.79
N PHE A 159 10.67 -18.58 21.63
CA PHE A 159 10.66 -17.58 20.57
C PHE A 159 10.04 -16.28 21.06
N ASP A 160 10.76 -15.17 20.98
CA ASP A 160 10.21 -13.84 21.28
C ASP A 160 10.60 -12.79 20.24
N GLY A 161 9.71 -11.80 20.10
CA GLY A 161 9.91 -10.64 19.25
C GLY A 161 9.80 -9.36 20.08
N ALA A 162 10.65 -8.39 19.79
CA ALA A 162 10.79 -7.14 20.53
C ALA A 162 11.26 -5.99 19.64
N ILE A 163 11.04 -4.75 20.06
CA ILE A 163 11.72 -3.59 19.48
C ILE A 163 12.92 -3.24 20.35
N ARG A 164 14.09 -3.10 19.71
CA ARG A 164 15.25 -2.40 20.27
C ARG A 164 15.19 -0.95 19.80
N GLY A 165 14.81 -0.05 20.71
CA GLY A 165 14.72 1.37 20.47
C GLY A 165 16.03 2.10 20.74
N TYR A 166 16.37 3.02 19.85
CA TYR A 166 17.54 3.88 20.00
C TYR A 166 17.14 5.33 19.74
N ASP A 167 17.64 6.27 20.55
CA ASP A 167 17.70 7.66 20.13
C ASP A 167 18.80 7.85 19.06
N THR A 168 18.90 9.06 18.51
CA THR A 168 19.86 9.35 17.43
C THR A 168 21.31 9.10 17.84
N GLU A 169 21.71 9.45 19.07
CA GLU A 169 23.10 9.29 19.53
C GLU A 169 23.45 7.81 19.74
N ALA A 170 22.57 7.07 20.40
CA ALA A 170 22.71 5.64 20.58
C ALA A 170 22.67 4.90 19.24
N PHE A 171 21.84 5.36 18.29
CA PHE A 171 21.72 4.74 16.98
C PHE A 171 22.97 4.92 16.12
N VAL A 172 23.61 6.08 16.14
CA VAL A 172 24.91 6.31 15.47
C VAL A 172 25.97 5.35 15.97
N THR A 173 25.94 4.97 17.25
CA THR A 173 26.86 3.94 17.77
C THR A 173 26.41 2.54 17.35
N ARG A 174 25.10 2.27 17.36
CA ARG A 174 24.53 0.96 17.03
C ARG A 174 24.75 0.58 15.58
N ILE A 175 24.58 1.51 14.64
CA ILE A 175 24.55 1.20 13.21
C ILE A 175 25.84 0.50 12.78
N ASP A 176 27.01 0.95 13.24
CA ASP A 176 28.31 0.38 12.86
C ASP A 176 28.73 -0.89 13.63
N GLN A 177 27.86 -1.41 14.49
CA GLN A 177 28.14 -2.59 15.30
C GLN A 177 27.45 -3.84 14.75
N SER A 178 28.17 -4.96 14.81
CA SER A 178 27.57 -6.28 14.64
C SER A 178 26.71 -6.62 15.86
N ILE A 179 25.63 -7.38 15.66
CA ILE A 179 24.65 -7.71 16.71
C ILE A 179 25.27 -8.36 17.96
N ASP A 180 26.36 -9.13 17.80
CA ASP A 180 27.13 -9.74 18.89
C ASP A 180 27.94 -8.73 19.73
N ARG A 181 28.16 -7.51 19.21
CA ARG A 181 28.94 -6.42 19.82
C ARG A 181 28.10 -5.20 20.18
N ALA A 182 26.85 -5.13 19.72
CA ALA A 182 25.93 -4.03 19.92
C ALA A 182 25.60 -3.73 21.40
N GLY A 183 25.84 -4.70 22.29
CA GLY A 183 25.53 -4.59 23.72
C GLY A 183 24.03 -4.50 24.01
N LYS A 184 23.68 -4.06 25.22
CA LYS A 184 22.28 -4.01 25.72
C LYS A 184 21.76 -2.58 25.92
N ARG A 185 22.31 -1.60 25.20
CA ARG A 185 21.99 -0.16 25.37
C ARG A 185 20.72 0.29 24.62
N ALA A 186 19.81 -0.63 24.34
CA ALA A 186 18.55 -0.33 23.66
C ALA A 186 17.41 -0.18 24.67
N ASP A 187 16.46 0.70 24.37
CA ASP A 187 15.15 0.66 25.01
C ASP A 187 14.39 -0.57 24.51
N TYR A 188 14.27 -1.60 25.35
CA TYR A 188 13.84 -2.92 24.95
C TYR A 188 12.34 -3.13 25.22
N THR A 189 11.53 -3.20 24.17
CA THR A 189 10.09 -3.45 24.26
C THR A 189 9.73 -4.82 23.70
N LYS A 190 9.56 -5.83 24.57
CA LYS A 190 9.09 -7.17 24.18
C LYS A 190 7.62 -7.14 23.75
N LEU A 191 7.30 -7.69 22.58
CA LEU A 191 5.96 -7.62 21.97
C LEU A 191 5.19 -8.93 22.10
N PHE A 192 5.83 -10.06 21.86
CA PHE A 192 5.23 -11.37 22.06
C PHE A 192 6.29 -12.36 22.52
N ARG A 193 5.84 -13.47 23.08
CA ARG A 193 6.66 -14.60 23.51
C ARG A 193 5.88 -15.89 23.33
N VAL A 194 6.53 -16.89 22.75
CA VAL A 194 6.05 -18.26 22.62
C VAL A 194 7.04 -19.16 23.35
N ASP A 195 6.55 -19.94 24.30
CA ASP A 195 7.32 -20.99 24.98
C ASP A 195 6.70 -22.35 24.63
N GLY A 196 7.50 -23.38 24.38
CA GLY A 196 7.01 -24.73 24.01
C GLY A 196 7.48 -25.16 22.63
N GLY A 197 7.26 -26.43 22.27
CA GLY A 197 7.88 -27.07 21.10
C GLY A 197 7.28 -26.63 19.78
N LEU A 198 7.81 -25.53 19.21
CA LEU A 198 7.46 -25.09 17.87
C LEU A 198 8.22 -25.88 16.80
N THR A 199 7.55 -26.23 15.71
CA THR A 199 8.24 -26.77 14.54
C THR A 199 9.09 -25.70 13.86
N VAL A 200 10.18 -26.10 13.23
CA VAL A 200 11.08 -25.21 12.48
C VAL A 200 10.33 -24.49 11.34
N GLU A 201 9.43 -25.19 10.66
CA GLU A 201 8.60 -24.62 9.59
C GLU A 201 7.75 -23.46 10.11
N LEU A 202 6.97 -23.70 11.17
CA LEU A 202 6.09 -22.69 11.75
C LEU A 202 6.87 -21.51 12.32
N TRP A 203 8.04 -21.79 12.89
CA TRP A 203 8.93 -20.75 13.39
C TRP A 203 9.36 -19.81 12.27
N LYS A 204 9.82 -20.32 11.12
CA LYS A 204 10.23 -19.45 10.00
C LYS A 204 9.08 -18.62 9.44
N GLU A 205 7.87 -19.18 9.42
CA GLU A 205 6.67 -18.43 9.03
C GLU A 205 6.43 -17.26 10.00
N LEU A 206 6.47 -17.51 11.31
CA LEU A 206 6.28 -16.46 12.31
C LEU A 206 7.40 -15.41 12.27
N VAL A 207 8.64 -15.83 12.03
CA VAL A 207 9.78 -14.92 11.85
C VAL A 207 9.55 -14.04 10.62
N SER A 208 9.16 -14.64 9.51
CA SER A 208 8.85 -13.91 8.28
C SER A 208 7.72 -12.93 8.54
N ASP A 209 6.59 -13.38 9.08
CA ASP A 209 5.44 -12.54 9.42
C ASP A 209 5.84 -11.37 10.32
N TYR A 210 6.64 -11.60 11.36
CA TYR A 210 7.09 -10.55 12.28
C TYR A 210 7.88 -9.45 11.59
N PHE A 211 8.77 -9.82 10.67
CA PHE A 211 9.57 -8.88 9.90
C PHE A 211 8.84 -8.33 8.66
N ARG A 212 7.50 -8.14 8.72
CA ARG A 212 6.67 -7.46 7.68
C ARG A 212 7.39 -6.39 6.86
N GLY A 213 7.46 -6.60 5.54
CA GLY A 213 8.15 -5.73 4.57
C GLY A 213 9.62 -6.09 4.30
N ASN A 214 10.28 -6.85 5.16
CA ASN A 214 11.72 -7.12 5.03
C ASN A 214 12.01 -8.38 4.21
N THR A 215 12.47 -8.21 2.97
CA THR A 215 12.82 -9.32 2.07
C THR A 215 14.13 -10.02 2.44
N LEU A 216 14.95 -9.45 3.33
CA LEU A 216 16.23 -10.03 3.73
C LEU A 216 16.05 -11.25 4.64
N VAL A 217 14.93 -11.32 5.38
CA VAL A 217 14.57 -12.46 6.22
C VAL A 217 14.28 -13.72 5.39
N PRO A 218 13.37 -13.70 4.39
CA PRO A 218 13.17 -14.86 3.55
C PRO A 218 14.42 -15.20 2.72
N GLU A 219 15.18 -14.21 2.26
CA GLU A 219 16.48 -14.42 1.58
C GLU A 219 17.45 -15.23 2.45
N TYR A 220 17.62 -14.84 3.72
CA TYR A 220 18.49 -15.55 4.67
C TYR A 220 18.11 -17.03 4.83
N PHE A 221 16.82 -17.34 4.87
CA PHE A 221 16.35 -18.71 4.99
C PHE A 221 16.43 -19.53 3.67
N GLY A 222 17.09 -18.99 2.64
CA GLY A 222 17.32 -19.67 1.37
C GLY A 222 16.17 -19.56 0.38
N SER A 223 15.28 -18.58 0.58
CA SER A 223 14.31 -18.24 -0.46
C SER A 223 15.05 -17.72 -1.69
N PRO A 224 14.75 -18.22 -2.91
CA PRO A 224 15.23 -17.54 -4.09
C PRO A 224 14.84 -16.06 -4.01
N PRO A 225 15.74 -15.14 -4.41
CA PRO A 225 15.40 -13.72 -4.46
C PRO A 225 14.12 -13.60 -5.27
N GLN A 226 13.14 -12.86 -4.74
CA GLN A 226 11.99 -12.49 -5.54
C GLN A 226 12.57 -11.88 -6.82
N ARG A 227 12.24 -12.47 -7.99
CA ARG A 227 12.60 -11.83 -9.25
C ARG A 227 12.08 -10.41 -9.14
N ASP A 228 12.95 -9.42 -9.37
CA ASP A 228 12.49 -8.05 -9.56
C ASP A 228 11.37 -8.13 -10.59
N GLU A 229 10.12 -7.96 -10.15
CA GLU A 229 8.96 -7.98 -11.02
C GLU A 229 8.91 -6.63 -11.75
N THR A 230 9.90 -6.39 -12.60
CA THR A 230 9.72 -5.61 -13.84
C THR A 230 8.76 -6.34 -14.79
N ASN A 231 8.46 -7.62 -14.53
CA ASN A 231 7.36 -8.37 -15.12
C ASN A 231 6.29 -8.64 -14.06
N ARG A 232 5.31 -7.73 -13.99
CA ARG A 232 4.07 -7.85 -13.20
C ARG A 232 3.43 -9.23 -13.39
N ALA A 233 3.52 -10.10 -12.39
CA ALA A 233 2.48 -11.10 -12.19
C ALA A 233 1.35 -10.38 -11.43
N GLN A 234 0.20 -10.29 -12.09
CA GLN A 234 -1.00 -9.64 -11.57
C GLN A 234 -1.28 -10.11 -10.13
N PRO A 235 -1.67 -9.22 -9.20
CA PRO A 235 -2.23 -9.66 -7.94
C PRO A 235 -3.37 -10.63 -8.25
N ARG A 236 -3.30 -11.85 -7.70
CA ARG A 236 -4.44 -12.77 -7.79
C ARG A 236 -5.60 -12.04 -7.12
N ALA A 237 -6.62 -11.76 -7.93
CA ALA A 237 -7.81 -11.02 -7.56
C ALA A 237 -8.22 -11.32 -6.12
N ALA A 238 -8.36 -10.27 -5.31
CA ALA A 238 -9.28 -10.35 -4.18
C ALA A 238 -10.61 -10.90 -4.73
N PRO A 239 -11.34 -11.75 -3.99
CA PRO A 239 -12.66 -12.17 -4.44
C PRO A 239 -13.42 -10.92 -4.86
N VAL A 240 -13.80 -10.87 -6.14
CA VAL A 240 -14.57 -9.78 -6.73
C VAL A 240 -15.75 -9.55 -5.81
N SER A 241 -15.73 -8.42 -5.10
CA SER A 241 -16.89 -8.01 -4.33
C SER A 241 -18.00 -7.78 -5.34
N GLU A 242 -19.16 -8.40 -5.11
CA GLU A 242 -20.41 -8.17 -5.86
C GLU A 242 -20.98 -6.77 -5.57
N THR A 243 -20.14 -5.74 -5.59
CA THR A 243 -20.53 -4.36 -5.37
C THR A 243 -20.55 -3.62 -6.70
N THR A 244 -21.64 -2.88 -6.92
CA THR A 244 -21.93 -2.07 -8.11
C THR A 244 -21.01 -0.86 -8.28
N GLY A 245 -20.37 -0.44 -7.19
CA GLY A 245 -19.42 0.65 -7.15
C GLY A 245 -18.55 0.64 -5.91
N GLN A 246 -17.44 1.38 -5.99
CA GLN A 246 -16.48 1.59 -4.93
C GLN A 246 -16.23 3.08 -4.70
N LEU A 247 -15.87 3.41 -3.47
CA LEU A 247 -15.53 4.76 -3.03
C LEU A 247 -14.29 4.71 -2.15
N MET A 248 -13.38 5.66 -2.36
CA MET A 248 -12.18 5.81 -1.54
C MET A 248 -11.99 7.27 -1.16
N ILE A 249 -11.51 7.48 0.07
CA ILE A 249 -11.09 8.78 0.58
C ILE A 249 -9.62 8.67 0.96
N GLY A 250 -8.81 9.58 0.44
CA GLY A 250 -7.38 9.68 0.75
C GLY A 250 -7.01 11.04 1.29
N TYR A 251 -5.89 11.08 2.01
CA TYR A 251 -5.23 12.29 2.43
C TYR A 251 -3.87 12.34 1.75
N LEU A 252 -3.54 13.48 1.14
CA LEU A 252 -2.20 13.73 0.60
C LEU A 252 -1.56 14.89 1.35
N ASP A 253 -0.24 14.84 1.49
CA ASP A 253 0.51 15.97 2.04
C ASP A 253 0.24 17.23 1.22
N ARG A 254 0.19 18.38 1.90
CA ARG A 254 -0.09 19.66 1.26
C ARG A 254 0.92 20.01 0.17
N THR A 255 2.17 19.56 0.30
CA THR A 255 3.24 19.80 -0.67
C THR A 255 3.18 18.88 -1.89
N ALA A 256 2.33 17.85 -1.87
CA ALA A 256 2.26 16.87 -2.95
C ALA A 256 1.79 17.49 -4.28
N ILE A 257 1.05 18.61 -4.21
CA ILE A 257 0.42 19.25 -5.35
C ILE A 257 0.57 20.75 -5.24
N THR A 258 1.06 21.38 -6.31
CA THR A 258 1.15 22.83 -6.42
C THR A 258 -0.27 23.41 -6.43
N ALA A 259 -0.59 24.18 -5.41
CA ALA A 259 -1.90 24.80 -5.27
C ALA A 259 -2.12 25.86 -6.36
N SER A 260 -3.25 25.75 -7.07
CA SER A 260 -3.80 26.81 -7.92
C SER A 260 -4.90 27.56 -7.17
N ASP A 261 -5.18 28.80 -7.56
CA ASP A 261 -6.33 29.56 -7.05
C ASP A 261 -7.66 29.11 -7.70
N CYS A 262 -7.59 28.54 -8.91
CA CYS A 262 -8.74 28.04 -9.67
C CYS A 262 -8.80 26.50 -9.70
N THR A 263 -9.96 25.98 -10.10
CA THR A 263 -10.12 24.55 -10.38
C THR A 263 -9.21 24.14 -11.55
N ALA A 264 -8.48 23.04 -11.38
CA ALA A 264 -7.52 22.51 -12.33
C ALA A 264 -7.75 21.01 -12.57
N LEU A 265 -7.16 20.47 -13.63
CA LEU A 265 -7.16 19.04 -13.90
C LEU A 265 -5.78 18.42 -13.67
N ILE A 266 -5.75 17.28 -13.00
CA ILE A 266 -4.54 16.46 -12.87
C ILE A 266 -4.82 15.07 -13.44
N SER A 267 -3.88 14.59 -14.25
CA SER A 267 -3.72 13.18 -14.52
C SER A 267 -2.52 12.62 -13.77
N PHE A 268 -2.69 11.45 -13.17
CA PHE A 268 -1.62 10.70 -12.52
C PHE A 268 -0.93 9.71 -13.46
N ASP A 269 -1.38 9.62 -14.72
CA ASP A 269 -0.73 8.80 -15.72
C ASP A 269 0.48 9.52 -16.30
N LEU A 270 1.63 8.85 -16.23
CA LEU A 270 2.90 9.32 -16.75
C LEU A 270 3.38 8.37 -17.85
N VAL A 271 3.74 8.93 -18.99
CA VAL A 271 4.42 8.20 -20.05
C VAL A 271 5.88 8.63 -20.05
N ALA A 272 6.77 7.65 -19.86
CA ALA A 272 8.21 7.83 -19.93
C ALA A 272 8.70 7.71 -21.37
N GLN A 273 9.71 8.50 -21.72
CA GLN A 273 10.48 8.33 -22.94
C GLN A 273 11.51 7.20 -22.77
N ASP A 274 11.65 6.32 -23.76
CA ASP A 274 12.49 5.12 -23.64
C ASP A 274 13.99 5.44 -23.39
N ASP A 275 14.47 6.62 -23.80
CA ASP A 275 15.87 7.07 -23.68
C ASP A 275 16.05 8.43 -22.96
N GLY A 276 15.13 8.85 -22.09
CA GLY A 276 15.26 10.14 -21.41
C GLY A 276 14.49 10.28 -20.09
N PRO A 277 14.88 11.22 -19.21
CA PRO A 277 14.22 11.44 -17.92
C PRO A 277 12.85 12.14 -18.04
N ALA A 278 12.42 12.51 -19.25
CA ALA A 278 11.20 13.27 -19.45
C ALA A 278 9.97 12.35 -19.33
N GLN A 279 9.15 12.62 -18.30
CA GLN A 279 7.84 12.02 -18.11
C GLN A 279 6.77 13.07 -18.42
N PHE A 280 5.77 12.70 -19.20
CA PHE A 280 4.66 13.59 -19.55
C PHE A 280 3.35 13.05 -18.98
N ARG A 281 2.52 13.96 -18.47
CA ARG A 281 1.17 13.62 -18.03
C ARG A 281 0.28 13.39 -19.25
N VAL A 282 -0.49 12.31 -19.21
CA VAL A 282 -1.45 11.97 -20.28
C VAL A 282 -2.87 11.89 -19.71
N PHE A 283 -3.83 12.48 -20.38
CA PHE A 283 -5.25 12.34 -20.05
C PHE A 283 -5.89 11.26 -20.91
N GLU A 284 -6.97 10.65 -20.45
CA GLU A 284 -7.74 9.78 -21.34
C GLU A 284 -8.51 10.62 -22.36
N ALA A 285 -8.55 10.16 -23.61
CA ALA A 285 -9.49 10.68 -24.59
C ALA A 285 -10.88 10.25 -24.14
N LEU A 286 -11.73 11.23 -23.82
CA LEU A 286 -13.05 10.98 -23.26
C LEU A 286 -14.09 11.02 -24.39
N PRO A 287 -15.24 10.32 -24.23
CA PRO A 287 -16.37 10.45 -25.14
C PRO A 287 -16.76 11.92 -25.37
N PRO A 288 -17.28 12.29 -26.56
CA PRO A 288 -17.44 13.68 -26.96
C PRO A 288 -18.17 14.57 -25.95
N GLY A 289 -19.27 14.09 -25.36
CA GLY A 289 -20.01 14.87 -24.36
C GLY A 289 -19.18 15.17 -23.10
N ILE A 290 -18.36 14.21 -22.69
CA ILE A 290 -17.45 14.33 -21.54
C ILE A 290 -16.28 15.24 -21.89
N ALA A 291 -15.65 15.03 -23.05
CA ALA A 291 -14.55 15.87 -23.52
C ALA A 291 -14.97 17.35 -23.65
N GLU A 292 -16.19 17.63 -24.12
CA GLU A 292 -16.74 18.99 -24.18
C GLU A 292 -16.81 19.64 -22.79
N ALA A 293 -17.25 18.88 -21.77
CA ALA A 293 -17.32 19.39 -20.40
C ALA A 293 -15.95 19.76 -19.81
N PHE A 294 -14.87 19.10 -20.25
CA PHE A 294 -13.50 19.40 -19.83
C PHE A 294 -12.74 20.32 -20.80
N SER A 295 -13.36 20.76 -21.89
CA SER A 295 -12.69 21.56 -22.93
C SER A 295 -12.29 22.97 -22.49
N SER A 296 -12.87 23.49 -21.41
CA SER A 296 -12.47 24.76 -20.81
C SER A 296 -11.13 24.69 -20.07
N PHE A 297 -10.64 23.48 -19.75
CA PHE A 297 -9.36 23.30 -19.08
C PHE A 297 -8.23 23.23 -20.10
N SER A 298 -7.29 24.16 -19.97
CA SER A 298 -6.10 24.22 -20.81
C SER A 298 -5.24 22.95 -20.71
N GLU A 299 -5.27 22.31 -19.55
CA GLU A 299 -4.56 21.09 -19.21
C GLU A 299 -5.06 19.92 -20.06
N TYR A 300 -6.38 19.84 -20.27
CA TYR A 300 -6.99 18.78 -21.07
C TYR A 300 -6.85 19.02 -22.58
N THR A 301 -7.04 20.27 -23.01
CA THR A 301 -7.01 20.64 -24.45
C THR A 301 -5.60 20.69 -25.02
N ASN A 302 -4.62 21.13 -24.23
CA ASN A 302 -3.21 21.18 -24.63
C ASN A 302 -2.41 19.95 -24.17
N GLY A 303 -3.00 19.09 -23.33
CA GLY A 303 -2.38 17.87 -22.84
C GLY A 303 -2.34 16.77 -23.88
N ALA A 304 -1.38 15.85 -23.73
CA ALA A 304 -1.38 14.60 -24.48
C ALA A 304 -2.55 13.72 -24.00
N GLN A 305 -3.24 13.10 -24.96
CA GLN A 305 -4.37 12.23 -24.71
C GLN A 305 -4.07 10.80 -25.16
N ILE A 306 -4.60 9.82 -24.42
CA ILE A 306 -4.56 8.40 -24.74
C ILE A 306 -5.98 7.88 -24.93
N GLU A 307 -6.25 7.33 -26.10
CA GLU A 307 -7.54 6.76 -26.47
C GLU A 307 -7.49 5.25 -26.34
N TYR A 308 -8.50 4.71 -25.66
CA TYR A 308 -8.71 3.30 -25.50
C TYR A 308 -10.01 2.94 -26.23
N GLY A 309 -9.99 1.92 -27.07
CA GLY A 309 -11.17 1.45 -27.83
C GLY A 309 -12.16 0.64 -26.98
N ASP A 310 -12.17 0.83 -25.66
CA ASP A 310 -13.04 0.12 -24.73
C ASP A 310 -14.15 1.03 -24.18
N ARG A 311 -15.10 0.42 -23.45
CA ARG A 311 -16.28 1.09 -22.89
C ARG A 311 -16.03 1.57 -21.45
N LEU A 312 -14.78 1.92 -21.14
CA LEU A 312 -14.33 2.33 -19.82
C LEU A 312 -13.80 3.77 -19.87
N ALA A 313 -14.09 4.57 -18.85
CA ALA A 313 -13.56 5.92 -18.74
C ALA A 313 -13.00 6.22 -17.35
N ASN A 314 -11.72 6.61 -17.26
CA ASN A 314 -11.18 7.26 -16.07
C ASN A 314 -11.14 8.77 -16.31
N LEU A 315 -12.04 9.48 -15.64
CA LEU A 315 -12.07 10.94 -15.73
C LEU A 315 -10.82 11.54 -15.07
N PRO A 316 -10.33 12.69 -15.56
CA PRO A 316 -9.28 13.45 -14.91
C PRO A 316 -9.68 13.81 -13.47
N VAL A 317 -8.69 13.97 -12.59
CA VAL A 317 -8.95 14.42 -11.23
C VAL A 317 -9.23 15.92 -11.24
N LEU A 318 -10.39 16.31 -10.74
CA LEU A 318 -10.75 17.70 -10.51
C LEU A 318 -10.16 18.19 -9.20
N VAL A 319 -9.27 19.18 -9.29
CA VAL A 319 -8.59 19.78 -8.15
C VAL A 319 -9.15 21.16 -7.92
N PHE A 320 -9.90 21.36 -6.83
CA PHE A 320 -10.44 22.66 -6.49
C PHE A 320 -9.35 23.53 -5.88
N GLY A 321 -9.27 24.78 -6.34
CA GLY A 321 -8.24 25.73 -5.94
C GLY A 321 -8.34 26.21 -4.48
N GLN A 322 -7.47 27.14 -4.11
CA GLN A 322 -7.40 27.74 -2.76
C GLN A 322 -8.52 28.72 -2.43
N ALA A 323 -9.26 29.19 -3.43
CA ALA A 323 -10.43 30.01 -3.18
C ALA A 323 -11.39 29.26 -2.25
N ASN A 324 -12.09 29.97 -1.35
CA ASN A 324 -13.08 29.42 -0.41
C ASN A 324 -14.35 28.85 -1.09
N GLU A 325 -14.21 28.36 -2.32
CA GLU A 325 -15.26 27.96 -3.25
C GLU A 325 -15.28 26.45 -3.49
N ALA A 326 -14.41 25.67 -2.84
CA ALA A 326 -14.37 24.21 -2.98
C ALA A 326 -15.75 23.53 -2.82
N THR A 327 -16.61 24.05 -1.95
CA THR A 327 -18.00 23.56 -1.81
C THR A 327 -18.84 23.81 -3.06
N GLN A 328 -18.70 25.00 -3.66
CA GLN A 328 -19.46 25.39 -4.85
C GLN A 328 -18.96 24.63 -6.07
N GLU A 329 -17.65 24.55 -6.27
CA GLU A 329 -16.99 23.76 -7.31
C GLU A 329 -17.36 22.28 -7.20
N PHE A 330 -17.27 21.70 -6.00
CA PHE A 330 -17.67 20.31 -5.77
C PHE A 330 -19.14 20.06 -6.14
N SER A 331 -20.04 20.94 -5.71
CA SER A 331 -21.47 20.84 -6.02
C SER A 331 -21.75 21.00 -7.51
N HIS A 332 -21.06 21.95 -8.16
CA HIS A 332 -21.16 22.18 -9.60
C HIS A 332 -20.76 20.92 -10.39
N TRP A 333 -19.60 20.34 -10.08
CA TRP A 333 -19.09 19.17 -10.79
C TRP A 333 -19.86 17.89 -10.48
N CYS A 334 -20.36 17.73 -9.25
CA CYS A 334 -21.30 16.66 -8.90
C CYS A 334 -22.64 16.77 -9.63
N ALA A 335 -23.05 17.96 -10.10
CA ALA A 335 -24.22 18.12 -10.97
C ALA A 335 -23.86 17.95 -12.46
N CYS A 336 -22.68 18.41 -12.87
CA CYS A 336 -22.23 18.39 -14.26
C CYS A 336 -21.89 16.98 -14.75
N ILE A 337 -21.06 16.24 -14.03
CA ILE A 337 -20.56 14.92 -14.46
C ILE A 337 -21.70 13.92 -14.68
N PRO A 338 -22.68 13.75 -13.76
CA PRO A 338 -23.77 12.80 -13.96
C PRO A 338 -24.63 13.11 -15.19
N ARG A 339 -24.88 14.40 -15.46
CA ARG A 339 -25.63 14.83 -16.65
C ARG A 339 -24.92 14.43 -17.94
N VAL A 340 -23.60 14.49 -17.94
CA VAL A 340 -22.80 14.16 -19.12
C VAL A 340 -22.64 12.64 -19.27
N LEU A 341 -22.35 11.91 -18.18
CA LEU A 341 -22.34 10.45 -18.16
C LEU A 341 -23.68 9.86 -18.62
N SER A 342 -24.81 10.49 -18.25
CA SER A 342 -26.15 10.06 -18.68
C SER A 342 -26.33 10.07 -20.19
N LYS A 343 -25.69 11.01 -20.90
CA LYS A 343 -25.73 11.10 -22.36
C LYS A 343 -24.87 10.03 -23.04
N GLU A 344 -23.84 9.55 -22.34
CA GLU A 344 -22.86 8.57 -22.84
C GLU A 344 -23.12 7.15 -22.32
N ARG A 345 -24.25 6.90 -21.65
CA ARG A 345 -24.61 5.60 -21.04
C ARG A 345 -24.59 4.42 -22.03
N GLU A 346 -24.80 4.69 -23.31
CA GLU A 346 -24.81 3.67 -24.36
C GLU A 346 -23.40 3.35 -24.88
N ASN A 347 -22.43 4.20 -24.57
CA ASN A 347 -21.03 4.10 -24.99
C ASN A 347 -20.09 3.67 -23.85
N LEU A 348 -20.52 3.80 -22.59
CA LEU A 348 -19.73 3.49 -21.40
C LEU A 348 -20.45 2.50 -20.49
N ASP A 349 -19.72 1.49 -20.02
CA ASP A 349 -20.21 0.51 -19.07
C ASP A 349 -19.77 0.86 -17.64
N LEU A 350 -18.50 1.23 -17.47
CA LEU A 350 -17.91 1.63 -16.19
C LEU A 350 -17.21 2.99 -16.34
N ALA A 351 -17.22 3.76 -15.25
CA ALA A 351 -16.43 4.98 -15.16
C ALA A 351 -15.83 5.19 -13.77
N ALA A 352 -14.77 6.00 -13.71
CA ALA A 352 -14.17 6.50 -12.47
C ALA A 352 -14.14 8.03 -12.48
N ALA A 353 -14.45 8.64 -11.34
CA ALA A 353 -14.40 10.08 -11.11
C ALA A 353 -13.68 10.38 -9.80
N ALA A 354 -12.90 11.46 -9.77
CA ALA A 354 -12.17 11.87 -8.57
C ALA A 354 -12.19 13.39 -8.39
N PHE A 355 -12.35 13.80 -7.15
CA PHE A 355 -12.34 15.19 -6.70
C PHE A 355 -11.31 15.36 -5.62
N MET A 356 -10.67 16.52 -5.59
CA MET A 356 -9.68 16.83 -4.59
C MET A 356 -9.72 18.29 -4.21
N TRP A 357 -9.59 18.56 -2.92
CA TRP A 357 -9.63 19.93 -2.40
C TRP A 357 -8.71 20.13 -1.21
N PRO A 358 -8.25 21.36 -0.99
CA PRO A 358 -7.31 21.65 0.07
C PRO A 358 -8.02 21.74 1.43
N ARG A 359 -7.29 21.32 2.47
CA ARG A 359 -7.57 21.58 3.88
C ARG A 359 -6.28 22.11 4.52
N GLU A 360 -6.37 22.56 5.78
CA GLU A 360 -5.27 23.26 6.47
C GLU A 360 -3.90 22.58 6.34
N ARG A 361 -3.85 21.25 6.48
CA ARG A 361 -2.58 20.49 6.49
C ARG A 361 -2.47 19.43 5.39
N TYR A 362 -3.50 19.23 4.57
CA TYR A 362 -3.55 18.13 3.62
C TYR A 362 -4.50 18.42 2.46
N TRP A 363 -4.36 17.67 1.38
CA TRP A 363 -5.40 17.53 0.37
C TRP A 363 -6.32 16.38 0.73
N VAL A 364 -7.62 16.55 0.55
CA VAL A 364 -8.59 15.46 0.63
C VAL A 364 -8.88 15.00 -0.79
N MET A 365 -8.66 13.72 -1.07
CA MET A 365 -9.07 13.06 -2.30
C MET A 365 -10.33 12.25 -2.03
N LEU A 366 -11.36 12.41 -2.86
CA LEU A 366 -12.53 11.56 -2.90
C LEU A 366 -12.66 10.98 -4.31
N SER A 367 -12.57 9.66 -4.43
CA SER A 367 -12.71 8.96 -5.70
C SER A 367 -13.81 7.91 -5.66
N LEU A 368 -14.47 7.72 -6.80
CA LEU A 368 -15.54 6.77 -7.00
C LEU A 368 -15.31 6.04 -8.32
N CYS A 369 -15.58 4.75 -8.37
CA CYS A 369 -15.61 3.99 -9.62
C CYS A 369 -16.69 2.91 -9.57
N GLY A 370 -17.34 2.63 -10.69
CA GLY A 370 -18.39 1.62 -10.74
C GLY A 370 -19.14 1.61 -12.05
N ASP A 371 -20.26 0.89 -12.08
CA ASP A 371 -21.17 0.95 -13.21
C ASP A 371 -21.73 2.36 -13.39
N ILE A 372 -22.00 2.75 -14.64
CA ILE A 372 -22.35 4.13 -14.95
C ILE A 372 -23.66 4.58 -14.28
N VAL A 373 -24.61 3.68 -14.08
CA VAL A 373 -25.90 3.99 -13.43
C VAL A 373 -25.66 4.29 -11.95
N TRP A 374 -24.90 3.43 -11.28
CA TRP A 374 -24.51 3.63 -9.89
C TRP A 374 -23.68 4.90 -9.72
N LEU A 375 -22.72 5.15 -10.61
CA LEU A 375 -21.85 6.33 -10.49
C LEU A 375 -22.65 7.63 -10.65
N ILE A 376 -23.59 7.69 -11.61
CA ILE A 376 -24.49 8.83 -11.81
C ILE A 376 -25.29 9.12 -10.54
N ASP A 377 -25.90 8.08 -9.94
CA ASP A 377 -26.67 8.22 -8.69
C ASP A 377 -25.78 8.66 -7.52
N ALA A 378 -24.64 7.98 -7.33
CA ALA A 378 -23.70 8.27 -6.25
C ALA A 378 -23.22 9.74 -6.30
N LEU A 379 -22.76 10.20 -7.46
CA LEU A 379 -22.32 11.58 -7.67
C LEU A 379 -23.43 12.60 -7.39
N GLY A 380 -24.67 12.31 -7.81
CA GLY A 380 -25.82 13.18 -7.53
C GLY A 380 -26.14 13.32 -6.04
N GLN A 381 -25.79 12.31 -5.23
CA GLN A 381 -26.03 12.31 -3.79
C GLN A 381 -24.91 13.00 -2.99
N LEU A 382 -23.68 13.05 -3.51
CA LEU A 382 -22.51 13.56 -2.79
C LEU A 382 -22.71 14.95 -2.18
N PRO A 383 -23.26 15.97 -2.88
CA PRO A 383 -23.40 17.31 -2.32
C PRO A 383 -24.34 17.39 -1.11
N THR A 384 -25.20 16.39 -0.92
CA THR A 384 -26.11 16.35 0.23
C THR A 384 -25.44 15.88 1.52
N VAL A 385 -24.22 15.33 1.42
CA VAL A 385 -23.53 14.70 2.55
C VAL A 385 -22.11 15.24 2.73
N VAL A 386 -21.35 15.38 1.64
CA VAL A 386 -19.94 15.78 1.68
C VAL A 386 -19.86 17.28 1.98
N ARG A 387 -19.23 17.60 3.12
CA ARG A 387 -18.95 18.97 3.53
C ARG A 387 -17.45 19.22 3.35
N THR A 388 -17.07 19.85 2.25
CA THR A 388 -15.66 20.09 1.90
C THR A 388 -14.91 20.94 2.93
N GLN A 389 -15.64 21.71 3.74
CA GLN A 389 -15.13 22.52 4.86
C GLN A 389 -14.98 21.75 6.18
N GLU A 390 -15.36 20.48 6.22
CA GLU A 390 -15.21 19.60 7.38
C GLU A 390 -14.29 18.43 7.03
N PRO A 391 -13.53 17.89 8.00
CA PRO A 391 -12.74 16.69 7.74
C PRO A 391 -13.65 15.50 7.43
N PRO A 392 -13.22 14.56 6.56
CA PRO A 392 -14.01 13.39 6.19
C PRO A 392 -14.57 12.58 7.37
N SER A 393 -13.87 12.57 8.50
CA SER A 393 -14.33 11.91 9.74
C SER A 393 -15.72 12.37 10.20
N VAL A 394 -16.20 13.55 9.81
CA VAL A 394 -17.51 14.09 10.22
C VAL A 394 -18.66 13.55 9.35
N TRP A 395 -18.43 13.34 8.05
CA TRP A 395 -19.50 13.00 7.09
C TRP A 395 -19.35 11.61 6.45
N VAL A 396 -18.21 10.93 6.64
CA VAL A 396 -17.94 9.63 5.98
C VAL A 396 -18.95 8.53 6.35
N GLN A 397 -19.47 8.53 7.58
CA GLN A 397 -20.48 7.54 7.99
C GLN A 397 -21.83 7.81 7.30
N ASP A 398 -22.26 9.06 7.27
CA ASP A 398 -23.47 9.48 6.57
C ASP A 398 -23.36 9.16 5.07
N LEU A 399 -22.19 9.39 4.49
CA LEU A 399 -21.93 9.12 3.07
C LEU A 399 -22.05 7.63 2.79
N LYS A 400 -21.47 6.80 3.64
CA LYS A 400 -21.56 5.34 3.52
C LYS A 400 -23.00 4.85 3.64
N ALA A 401 -23.75 5.37 4.60
CA ALA A 401 -25.15 5.01 4.80
C ALA A 401 -26.00 5.39 3.57
N LYS A 402 -25.75 6.58 3.01
CA LYS A 402 -26.45 7.10 1.84
C LYS A 402 -26.23 6.22 0.61
N LEU A 403 -24.97 5.91 0.30
CA LEU A 403 -24.60 5.13 -0.88
C LEU A 403 -24.95 3.64 -0.77
N ALA A 404 -25.06 3.09 0.44
CA ALA A 404 -25.50 1.71 0.66
C ALA A 404 -26.97 1.47 0.29
N SER A 405 -27.80 2.53 0.26
CA SER A 405 -29.23 2.44 -0.03
C SER A 405 -29.58 2.40 -1.53
N GLY A 406 -28.63 2.71 -2.43
CA GLY A 406 -28.84 2.78 -3.89
C GLY A 406 -28.30 1.58 -4.69
N ALA A 407 -27.63 0.61 -4.05
CA ALA A 407 -26.98 -0.51 -4.73
C ALA A 407 -27.97 -1.65 -5.07
N GLN A 408 -28.73 -1.50 -6.16
CA GLN A 408 -29.45 -2.60 -6.81
C GLN A 408 -29.09 -2.68 -8.29
N SER A 409 -27.93 -3.26 -8.61
CA SER A 409 -27.60 -3.68 -9.97
C SER A 409 -26.65 -4.89 -9.93
N ASN A 410 -26.72 -5.79 -10.90
CA ASN A 410 -25.92 -7.04 -10.96
C ASN A 410 -24.55 -6.84 -11.66
N GLY A 411 -23.97 -5.64 -11.58
CA GLY A 411 -22.71 -5.31 -12.24
C GLY A 411 -21.50 -5.97 -11.56
N LYS A 412 -20.70 -6.72 -12.32
CA LYS A 412 -19.37 -7.18 -11.90
C LYS A 412 -18.35 -6.08 -12.23
N ILE A 413 -17.69 -5.53 -11.21
CA ILE A 413 -16.54 -4.65 -11.43
C ILE A 413 -15.33 -5.51 -11.81
N ALA A 414 -14.76 -5.25 -12.98
CA ALA A 414 -13.44 -5.77 -13.36
C ALA A 414 -12.35 -4.98 -12.61
N ASP A 415 -11.29 -5.69 -12.21
CA ASP A 415 -10.09 -5.23 -11.48
C ASP A 415 -9.88 -3.71 -11.36
N ILE A 416 -9.59 -3.26 -10.15
CA ILE A 416 -9.08 -1.90 -9.89
C ILE A 416 -7.55 -1.95 -10.00
N ASP A 417 -6.97 -1.02 -10.75
CA ASP A 417 -5.53 -0.91 -10.86
C ASP A 417 -5.00 -0.12 -9.65
N ASP A 418 -3.96 -0.66 -9.03
CA ASP A 418 -2.84 0.04 -8.39
C ASP A 418 -3.18 1.43 -7.80
N VAL A 419 -3.38 1.52 -6.47
CA VAL A 419 -3.46 2.79 -5.73
C VAL A 419 -2.08 3.45 -5.74
N ARG A 420 -1.67 4.01 -6.90
CA ARG A 420 -0.37 4.70 -7.04
C ARG A 420 -0.35 6.01 -6.26
N TRP A 421 -1.53 6.55 -5.93
CA TRP A 421 -1.72 7.76 -5.15
C TRP A 421 -2.76 7.51 -4.04
N PRO A 422 -2.52 7.93 -2.78
CA PRO A 422 -3.45 7.69 -1.68
C PRO A 422 -4.86 8.18 -2.00
N GLY A 423 -5.83 7.26 -2.06
CA GLY A 423 -7.23 7.61 -2.28
C GLY A 423 -7.70 7.76 -3.72
N PHE A 424 -6.86 7.48 -4.72
CA PHE A 424 -7.25 7.55 -6.14
C PHE A 424 -7.64 6.16 -6.67
N LEU A 425 -8.92 6.01 -7.04
CA LEU A 425 -9.46 4.82 -7.71
C LEU A 425 -9.36 4.97 -9.23
N LYS A 426 -8.84 3.93 -9.89
CA LYS A 426 -8.75 3.84 -11.35
C LYS A 426 -9.24 2.48 -11.83
N LEU A 427 -10.06 2.48 -12.89
CA LEU A 427 -10.46 1.27 -13.59
C LEU A 427 -9.27 0.70 -14.37
N ARG A 428 -8.99 -0.58 -14.15
CA ARG A 428 -7.93 -1.29 -14.87
C ARG A 428 -8.36 -1.61 -16.29
N ARG A 429 -7.43 -1.44 -17.23
CA ARG A 429 -7.58 -1.92 -18.59
C ARG A 429 -6.75 -3.17 -18.83
N THR A 430 -7.36 -4.17 -19.44
CA THR A 430 -6.71 -5.44 -19.81
C THR A 430 -6.26 -5.45 -21.28
N GLN A 431 -6.67 -4.48 -22.10
CA GLN A 431 -6.26 -4.38 -23.50
C GLN A 431 -4.94 -3.61 -23.67
N SER A 432 -4.11 -4.07 -24.60
CA SER A 432 -2.75 -3.55 -24.87
C SER A 432 -2.68 -2.51 -26.00
N THR A 433 -3.78 -2.24 -26.70
CA THR A 433 -3.82 -1.31 -27.83
C THR A 433 -4.41 0.03 -27.41
N ALA A 434 -3.60 1.08 -27.50
CA ALA A 434 -4.02 2.46 -27.26
C ALA A 434 -3.47 3.38 -28.37
N SER A 435 -4.28 4.33 -28.81
CA SER A 435 -3.85 5.41 -29.70
C SER A 435 -3.51 6.65 -28.89
N PHE A 436 -2.51 7.42 -29.33
CA PHE A 436 -2.16 8.69 -28.71
C PHE A 436 -2.61 9.84 -29.59
N ARG A 437 -3.19 10.88 -28.97
CA ARG A 437 -3.49 12.15 -29.60
C ARG A 437 -2.68 13.23 -28.90
N VAL A 438 -1.80 13.91 -29.62
CA VAL A 438 -0.93 14.93 -29.05
C VAL A 438 -1.06 16.24 -29.84
N PRO A 439 -1.31 17.38 -29.17
CA PRO A 439 -1.37 18.68 -29.85
C PRO A 439 -0.05 19.05 -30.53
N SER A 440 -0.12 19.72 -31.68
CA SER A 440 1.07 20.20 -32.40
C SER A 440 1.86 21.19 -31.54
N GLY A 441 3.15 20.90 -31.32
CA GLY A 441 4.05 21.70 -30.47
C GLY A 441 4.18 21.22 -29.02
N HIS A 442 3.45 20.17 -28.60
CA HIS A 442 3.66 19.56 -27.30
C HIS A 442 5.03 18.83 -27.26
N PRO A 443 5.80 18.90 -26.16
CA PRO A 443 7.14 18.27 -26.08
C PRO A 443 7.16 16.77 -26.36
N ALA A 444 6.04 16.07 -26.11
CA ALA A 444 5.89 14.64 -26.37
C ALA A 444 5.45 14.29 -27.81
N PHE A 445 5.19 15.28 -28.68
CA PHE A 445 4.60 15.06 -30.01
C PHE A 445 5.42 14.12 -30.88
N ASP A 446 6.73 14.35 -31.01
CA ASP A 446 7.61 13.52 -31.84
C ASP A 446 7.79 12.10 -31.27
N PHE A 447 7.79 11.95 -29.95
CA PHE A 447 7.95 10.66 -29.29
C PHE A 447 6.70 9.79 -29.42
N LEU A 448 5.52 10.33 -29.08
CA LEU A 448 4.28 9.58 -29.07
C LEU A 448 3.79 9.26 -30.50
N ASN A 449 4.03 10.13 -31.48
CA ASN A 449 3.75 9.83 -32.89
C ASN A 449 4.64 8.71 -33.45
N LYS A 450 5.92 8.64 -33.07
CA LYS A 450 6.81 7.52 -33.44
C LYS A 450 6.33 6.18 -32.86
N LYS A 451 5.82 6.20 -31.62
CA LYS A 451 5.28 5.00 -30.95
C LYS A 451 3.96 4.53 -31.58
N ALA A 452 3.13 5.47 -32.03
CA ALA A 452 1.88 5.18 -32.73
C ALA A 452 2.07 4.63 -34.16
N ALA A 453 3.21 4.93 -34.82
CA ALA A 453 3.49 4.50 -36.19
C ALA A 453 3.91 3.02 -36.33
N GLY A 454 4.18 2.31 -35.23
CA GLY A 454 4.71 0.94 -35.24
C GLY A 454 6.14 0.85 -35.80
N PRO A 455 6.81 -0.31 -35.71
CA PRO A 455 8.13 -0.48 -36.32
C PRO A 455 7.98 -0.40 -37.85
N SER A 456 8.40 0.70 -38.45
CA SER A 456 8.55 0.81 -39.89
C SER A 456 9.48 -0.31 -40.36
N GLY A 457 9.00 -1.14 -41.29
CA GLY A 457 9.75 -2.25 -41.86
C GLY A 457 11.16 -1.83 -42.24
N GLY A 458 12.14 -2.58 -41.73
CA GLY A 458 13.55 -2.29 -41.92
C GLY A 458 13.91 -2.08 -43.39
N ASP A 459 14.74 -1.06 -43.60
CA ASP A 459 15.53 -0.88 -44.80
C ASP A 459 16.17 -2.23 -45.17
N ARG A 460 15.72 -2.79 -46.30
CA ARG A 460 16.51 -3.80 -47.00
C ARG A 460 17.71 -3.09 -47.61
N GLU A 461 18.85 -3.15 -46.93
CA GLU A 461 20.13 -2.94 -47.61
C GLU A 461 20.23 -3.91 -48.81
N PRO A 462 20.60 -3.43 -50.00
CA PRO A 462 20.83 -4.31 -51.13
C PRO A 462 22.11 -5.10 -50.86
N ARG A 463 21.99 -6.43 -50.75
CA ARG A 463 23.13 -7.32 -50.87
C ARG A 463 23.72 -7.16 -52.27
N THR A 464 24.83 -6.43 -52.37
CA THR A 464 25.76 -6.56 -53.48
C THR A 464 26.48 -7.89 -53.34
N GLU A 465 26.37 -8.73 -54.36
CA GLU A 465 27.26 -9.87 -54.58
C GLU A 465 28.69 -9.37 -54.79
N GLY A 466 29.64 -10.00 -54.10
CA GLY A 466 31.08 -9.75 -54.15
C GLY A 466 31.82 -10.67 -53.20
#